data_AF-Q115A1-F1
#
_entry.id   AF-Q115A1-F1
#
_cell.length_a   1.000
_cell.length_b   1.000
_cell.length_c   1.000
_cell.angle_alpha   90.00
_cell.angle_beta   90.00
_cell.angle_gamma   90.00
#
_symmetry.space_group_name_H-M   'P 1'
#
loop_
_entity.id
_entity.type
_entity.pdbx_description
1 polymer ?
#
loop_
_entity_poly.entity_id
_entity_poly.type
_entity_poly.pdbx_seq_one_letter_code
_entity_poly.pdbx_strand_id
1 'polypeptide(L)'
;MSVQKKSNKSLRSYSLATISDNGSLHLTVGEYDKLLVGGIQLSNGKNFDPGNSKDKAFNIGSLSDKFQLDESVGKSDRQDFYKFTVEEQRKVEIKLMGLTANADLYLLPEKGKVIDKSKNGGKKNEKITATLEPDTTYYLQVQPRNKTIKMLIIISVWILEKQQIIL
;
A
#
# COMPACT_ATOMS: atom_id res chain seq x y z
N MET A 1 -32.55 -32.33 23.82
CA MET A 1 -31.64 -31.55 22.95
C MET A 1 -30.26 -32.16 23.05
N SER A 2 -29.72 -32.69 21.96
CA SER A 2 -28.32 -33.09 21.87
C SER A 2 -27.77 -32.65 20.52
N VAL A 3 -26.76 -31.79 20.57
CA VAL A 3 -26.13 -31.12 19.43
C VAL A 3 -25.24 -32.10 18.68
N GLN A 4 -25.37 -32.13 17.35
CA GLN A 4 -24.53 -32.91 16.44
C GLN A 4 -23.11 -32.31 16.35
N LYS A 5 -22.09 -33.14 16.56
CA LYS A 5 -20.66 -32.78 16.45
C LYS A 5 -20.24 -32.87 14.98
N LYS A 6 -20.08 -31.74 14.28
CA LYS A 6 -19.56 -31.70 12.89
C LYS A 6 -18.11 -32.21 12.84
N SER A 7 -17.81 -33.07 11.86
CA SER A 7 -16.52 -33.74 11.69
C SER A 7 -15.38 -32.79 11.27
N ASN A 8 -14.24 -32.88 11.96
CA ASN A 8 -12.96 -32.36 11.46
C ASN A 8 -12.41 -33.31 10.39
N LYS A 9 -12.57 -32.94 9.11
CA LYS A 9 -11.96 -33.65 7.98
C LYS A 9 -10.46 -33.32 7.97
N SER A 10 -9.62 -34.33 8.15
CA SER A 10 -8.15 -34.21 8.16
C SER A 10 -7.64 -33.71 6.80
N LEU A 11 -7.00 -32.53 6.76
CA LEU A 11 -6.35 -31.98 5.57
C LEU A 11 -4.89 -32.49 5.54
N ARG A 12 -4.48 -33.13 4.45
CA ARG A 12 -3.08 -33.55 4.22
C ARG A 12 -2.32 -32.43 3.50
N SER A 13 -1.19 -32.01 4.05
CA SER A 13 -0.34 -30.94 3.50
C SER A 13 0.64 -31.46 2.44
N TYR A 14 0.72 -30.75 1.31
CA TYR A 14 1.83 -30.85 0.36
C TYR A 14 2.22 -29.43 -0.05
N SER A 15 3.49 -29.07 0.03
CA SER A 15 4.03 -27.84 -0.55
C SER A 15 5.11 -28.23 -1.56
N LEU A 16 4.91 -27.87 -2.83
CA LEU A 16 5.97 -27.90 -3.83
C LEU A 16 6.35 -26.44 -4.11
N ALA A 17 7.57 -26.07 -3.72
CA ALA A 17 8.17 -24.81 -4.12
C ALA A 17 9.04 -25.09 -5.34
N THR A 18 8.79 -24.39 -6.44
CA THR A 18 9.71 -24.36 -7.58
C THR A 18 10.33 -22.97 -7.68
N ILE A 19 11.64 -22.93 -7.88
CA ILE A 19 12.36 -21.72 -8.24
C ILE A 19 12.54 -21.79 -9.76
N SER A 20 12.03 -20.81 -10.48
CA SER A 20 12.25 -20.68 -11.92
C SER A 20 13.66 -20.17 -12.22
N ASP A 21 14.13 -20.38 -13.45
CA ASP A 21 15.47 -19.99 -13.88
C ASP A 21 15.74 -18.47 -13.79
N ASN A 22 14.68 -17.65 -13.73
CA ASN A 22 14.74 -16.21 -13.52
C ASN A 22 14.63 -15.79 -12.04
N GLY A 23 14.68 -16.73 -11.10
CA GLY A 23 14.69 -16.47 -9.66
C GLY A 23 13.33 -16.27 -9.00
N SER A 24 12.22 -16.44 -9.74
CA SER A 24 10.87 -16.34 -9.16
C SER A 24 10.48 -17.60 -8.38
N LEU A 25 9.86 -17.40 -7.23
CA LEU A 25 9.30 -18.49 -6.41
C LEU A 25 7.84 -18.75 -6.81
N HIS A 26 7.56 -19.94 -7.35
CA HIS A 26 6.20 -20.38 -7.63
C HIS A 26 5.74 -21.33 -6.51
N LEU A 27 4.66 -20.93 -5.82
CA LEU A 27 4.03 -21.70 -4.74
C LEU A 27 2.67 -22.22 -5.23
N THR A 28 2.61 -23.51 -5.58
CA THR A 28 1.33 -24.17 -5.83
C THR A 28 0.83 -24.78 -4.54
N VAL A 29 -0.36 -24.36 -4.14
CA VAL A 29 -0.99 -24.82 -2.91
C VAL A 29 -2.42 -25.24 -3.18
N GLY A 30 -2.85 -26.33 -2.53
CA GLY A 30 -4.21 -26.87 -2.64
C GLY A 30 -5.26 -25.95 -2.01
N GLU A 31 -6.43 -26.45 -1.61
CA GLU A 31 -7.37 -25.64 -0.81
C GLU A 31 -6.85 -25.54 0.65
N TYR A 32 -6.64 -24.31 1.14
CA TYR A 32 -6.17 -24.02 2.50
C TYR A 32 -6.79 -22.73 3.04
N ASP A 33 -6.88 -22.63 4.37
CA ASP A 33 -7.25 -21.38 5.05
C ASP A 33 -6.06 -20.43 5.23
N LYS A 34 -4.81 -20.95 5.33
CA LYS A 34 -3.59 -20.13 5.44
C LYS A 34 -2.32 -20.92 5.10
N LEU A 35 -1.39 -20.34 4.34
CA LEU A 35 -0.06 -20.90 4.05
C LEU A 35 1.04 -20.03 4.71
N LEU A 36 2.06 -20.65 5.29
CA LEU A 36 3.26 -19.96 5.76
C LEU A 36 4.48 -20.53 5.03
N VAL A 37 5.16 -19.69 4.25
CA VAL A 37 6.46 -19.99 3.61
C VAL A 37 7.45 -19.00 4.18
N GLY A 38 8.60 -19.49 4.67
CA GLY A 38 9.56 -18.75 5.51
C GLY A 38 9.72 -17.27 5.14
N GLY A 39 9.35 -16.38 6.08
CA GLY A 39 9.46 -14.93 5.96
C GLY A 39 8.24 -14.21 5.35
N ILE A 40 7.35 -14.90 4.65
CA ILE A 40 6.14 -14.32 4.04
C ILE A 40 4.94 -14.62 4.96
N GLN A 41 4.51 -13.60 5.71
CA GLN A 41 3.29 -13.67 6.51
C GLN A 41 2.07 -13.45 5.62
N LEU A 42 1.48 -14.53 5.10
CA LEU A 42 0.09 -14.49 4.63
C LEU A 42 -0.80 -14.48 5.87
N SER A 43 -1.67 -13.50 6.08
CA SER A 43 -2.64 -13.50 7.18
C SER A 43 -4.05 -13.26 6.68
N ASN A 44 -4.94 -14.24 6.88
CA ASN A 44 -6.38 -14.02 6.97
C ASN A 44 -6.63 -12.97 8.07
N GLY A 45 -6.95 -11.74 7.67
CA GLY A 45 -7.51 -10.71 8.55
C GLY A 45 -6.56 -9.83 9.35
N LYS A 46 -5.30 -9.59 8.92
CA LYS A 46 -4.62 -8.36 9.36
C LYS A 46 -5.14 -7.21 8.51
N ASN A 47 -5.87 -6.30 9.14
CA ASN A 47 -6.08 -4.97 8.56
C ASN A 47 -4.68 -4.37 8.35
N PHE A 48 -4.30 -4.08 7.11
CA PHE A 48 -3.08 -3.33 6.82
C PHE A 48 -3.33 -1.88 7.23
N ASP A 49 -3.24 -1.61 8.53
CA ASP A 49 -3.39 -0.27 9.09
C ASP A 49 -2.10 0.53 8.82
N PRO A 50 -2.16 1.61 8.03
CA PRO A 50 -1.04 2.51 7.79
C PRO A 50 -0.54 3.21 9.06
N GLY A 51 -1.33 3.19 10.12
CA GLY A 51 -0.94 3.67 11.43
C GLY A 51 -1.02 5.20 11.53
N ASN A 52 -1.24 5.66 12.75
CA ASN A 52 -1.59 7.04 13.06
C ASN A 52 -0.39 7.99 13.27
N SER A 53 0.82 7.56 12.90
CA SER A 53 2.07 8.31 13.11
C SER A 53 3.18 7.80 12.20
N LYS A 54 4.18 8.64 11.88
CA LYS A 54 5.36 8.24 11.07
C LYS A 54 6.05 6.97 11.57
N ASP A 55 6.22 6.79 12.89
CA ASP A 55 6.90 5.62 13.46
C ASP A 55 6.13 4.31 13.24
N LYS A 56 4.82 4.41 13.01
CA LYS A 56 3.91 3.29 12.74
C LYS A 56 3.54 3.18 11.27
N ALA A 57 4.16 3.99 10.41
CA ALA A 57 3.82 4.08 9.00
C ALA A 57 3.94 2.70 8.32
N PHE A 58 2.94 2.36 7.51
CA PHE A 58 3.02 1.17 6.66
C PHE A 58 4.18 1.31 5.68
N ASN A 59 5.11 0.38 5.77
CA ASN A 59 6.32 0.37 4.96
C ASN A 59 6.03 -0.25 3.60
N ILE A 60 5.91 0.58 2.56
CA ILE A 60 5.80 0.14 1.17
C ILE A 60 7.16 -0.38 0.68
N GLY A 61 8.25 0.14 1.24
CA GLY A 61 9.61 -0.14 0.78
C GLY A 61 10.02 0.76 -0.39
N SER A 62 10.83 0.22 -1.28
CA SER A 62 11.34 0.91 -2.46
C SER A 62 10.29 0.92 -3.57
N LEU A 63 9.98 2.10 -4.12
CA LEU A 63 9.05 2.22 -5.26
C LEU A 63 9.79 1.98 -6.59
N SER A 64 9.50 0.84 -7.23
CA SER A 64 9.96 0.58 -8.60
C SER A 64 8.98 1.09 -9.67
N ASP A 65 7.68 0.84 -9.47
CA ASP A 65 6.64 1.12 -10.47
C ASP A 65 5.39 1.72 -9.82
N LYS A 66 4.45 0.86 -9.40
CA LYS A 66 3.14 1.26 -8.89
C LYS A 66 2.82 0.54 -7.59
N PHE A 67 2.38 1.30 -6.60
CA PHE A 67 1.76 0.80 -5.39
C PHE A 67 0.27 1.16 -5.39
N GLN A 68 -0.57 0.24 -4.89
CA GLN A 68 -2.00 0.46 -4.75
C GLN A 68 -2.53 -0.26 -3.52
N LEU A 69 -3.38 0.41 -2.74
CA LEU A 69 -4.04 -0.19 -1.58
C LEU A 69 -5.46 0.39 -1.41
N ASP A 70 -6.42 -0.49 -1.15
CA ASP A 70 -7.76 -0.14 -0.67
C ASP A 70 -7.76 -0.12 0.87
N GLU A 71 -8.22 0.98 1.46
CA GLU A 71 -8.09 1.23 2.91
C GLU A 71 -9.29 2.09 3.42
N SER A 72 -9.51 2.16 4.73
CA SER A 72 -10.34 3.20 5.35
C SER A 72 -9.76 3.94 6.57
N VAL A 73 -9.55 5.26 6.44
CA VAL A 73 -9.26 6.18 7.56
C VAL A 73 -10.54 6.79 8.15
N GLY A 74 -10.56 7.21 9.41
CA GLY A 74 -11.75 7.76 10.06
C GLY A 74 -11.61 8.33 11.47
N LYS A 75 -12.68 8.24 12.27
CA LYS A 75 -12.72 8.84 13.62
C LYS A 75 -11.90 8.05 14.65
N SER A 76 -11.94 6.73 14.55
CA SER A 76 -11.16 5.79 15.36
C SER A 76 -9.75 5.59 14.83
N ASP A 77 -9.57 5.78 13.52
CA ASP A 77 -8.29 5.69 12.82
C ASP A 77 -7.99 7.03 12.16
N ARG A 78 -7.35 7.93 12.89
CA ARG A 78 -7.42 9.36 12.62
C ARG A 78 -6.50 9.83 11.51
N GLN A 79 -5.49 9.05 11.15
CA GLN A 79 -4.49 9.37 10.14
C GLN A 79 -3.89 8.07 9.64
N ASP A 80 -3.57 8.06 8.35
CA ASP A 80 -2.75 7.01 7.76
C ASP A 80 -1.40 7.56 7.39
N PHE A 81 -0.34 6.83 7.75
CA PHE A 81 1.00 7.10 7.29
C PHE A 81 1.54 5.96 6.43
N TYR A 82 1.97 6.29 5.22
CA TYR A 82 2.70 5.36 4.36
C TYR A 82 4.14 5.84 4.27
N LYS A 83 5.12 4.94 4.31
CA LYS A 83 6.53 5.28 4.09
C LYS A 83 7.12 4.49 2.94
N PHE A 84 7.97 5.17 2.17
CA PHE A 84 8.61 4.60 1.00
C PHE A 84 9.91 5.32 0.66
N THR A 85 10.72 4.71 -0.20
CA THR A 85 11.94 5.28 -0.78
C THR A 85 11.88 5.17 -2.31
N VAL A 86 12.79 5.87 -2.99
CA VAL A 86 13.07 5.69 -4.43
C VAL A 86 14.56 5.38 -4.59
N GLU A 87 14.93 4.50 -5.52
CA GLU A 87 16.34 4.07 -5.71
C GLU A 87 17.14 5.04 -6.57
N GLU A 88 16.45 5.82 -7.39
CA GLU A 88 17.01 6.89 -8.20
C GLU A 88 16.03 8.05 -8.25
N GLN A 89 16.46 9.18 -8.82
CA GLN A 89 15.60 10.34 -8.95
C GLN A 89 14.37 9.99 -9.81
N ARG A 90 13.18 10.15 -9.24
CA ARG A 90 11.92 9.76 -9.89
C ARG A 90 10.87 10.84 -9.78
N LYS A 91 10.14 11.06 -10.88
CA LYS A 91 8.87 11.77 -10.83
C LYS A 91 7.78 10.80 -10.41
N VAL A 92 7.04 11.14 -9.37
CA VAL A 92 5.92 10.35 -8.86
C VAL A 92 4.62 11.11 -9.02
N GLU A 93 3.54 10.37 -9.22
CA GLU A 93 2.18 10.85 -9.03
C GLU A 93 1.50 10.02 -7.95
N ILE A 94 0.93 10.71 -6.97
CA ILE A 94 0.19 10.12 -5.87
C ILE A 94 -1.26 10.57 -6.01
N LYS A 95 -2.17 9.60 -5.99
CA LYS A 95 -3.61 9.81 -6.13
C LYS A 95 -4.35 9.19 -4.96
N LEU A 96 -5.29 9.94 -4.41
CA LEU A 96 -6.31 9.44 -3.50
C LEU A 96 -7.64 9.44 -4.23
N MET A 97 -8.21 8.25 -4.43
CA MET A 97 -9.39 8.03 -5.25
C MET A 97 -10.48 7.29 -4.48
N GLY A 98 -11.69 7.26 -5.04
CA GLY A 98 -12.79 6.47 -4.48
C GLY A 98 -13.32 6.99 -3.13
N LEU A 99 -12.99 8.23 -2.77
CA LEU A 99 -13.30 8.83 -1.47
C LEU A 99 -14.79 8.83 -1.17
N THR A 100 -15.19 8.20 -0.06
CA THR A 100 -16.58 8.26 0.41
C THR A 100 -16.90 9.50 1.25
N ALA A 101 -15.88 10.23 1.72
CA ALA A 101 -15.97 11.58 2.30
C ALA A 101 -14.60 12.30 2.21
N ASN A 102 -14.50 13.51 2.79
CA ASN A 102 -13.36 14.41 2.61
C ASN A 102 -12.11 13.99 3.41
N ALA A 103 -11.00 13.79 2.70
CA ALA A 103 -9.66 13.57 3.25
C ALA A 103 -8.64 14.44 2.50
N ASP A 104 -7.68 14.97 3.24
CA ASP A 104 -6.54 15.69 2.68
C ASP A 104 -5.36 14.72 2.49
N LEU A 105 -4.53 14.97 1.47
CA LEU A 105 -3.31 14.21 1.19
C LEU A 105 -2.09 15.12 1.34
N TYR A 106 -1.03 14.63 2.00
CA TYR A 106 0.24 15.33 2.16
C TYR A 106 1.40 14.42 1.82
N LEU A 107 2.43 14.99 1.20
CA LEU A 107 3.73 14.37 0.94
C LEU A 107 4.80 15.12 1.72
N LEU A 108 5.61 14.39 2.48
CA LEU A 108 6.67 14.97 3.30
C LEU A 108 7.87 14.02 3.44
N PRO A 109 9.10 14.55 3.57
CA PRO A 109 10.27 13.73 3.88
C PRO A 109 10.26 13.32 5.35
N GLU A 110 11.15 12.40 5.70
CA GLU A 110 11.42 12.01 7.09
C GLU A 110 11.74 13.24 7.95
N LYS A 111 12.67 14.07 7.46
CA LYS A 111 13.10 15.31 8.08
C LYS A 111 12.85 16.48 7.13
N GLY A 112 12.20 17.53 7.64
CA GLY A 112 11.92 18.74 6.85
C GLY A 112 10.42 19.09 6.83
N LYS A 113 10.06 19.97 5.90
CA LYS A 113 8.69 20.47 5.71
C LYS A 113 7.95 19.65 4.66
N VAL A 114 6.62 19.78 4.65
CA VAL A 114 5.75 19.22 3.59
C VAL A 114 6.27 19.67 2.21
N ILE A 115 6.46 18.69 1.31
CA ILE A 115 6.86 18.92 -0.09
C ILE A 115 5.67 19.44 -0.87
N ASP A 116 4.53 18.74 -0.77
CA ASP A 116 3.30 19.12 -1.45
C ASP A 116 2.07 18.55 -0.72
N LYS A 117 0.89 19.11 -1.02
CA LYS A 117 -0.39 18.70 -0.43
C LYS A 117 -1.56 18.94 -1.37
N SER A 118 -2.59 18.13 -1.23
CA SER A 118 -3.88 18.28 -1.92
C SER A 118 -4.99 18.24 -0.87
N LYS A 119 -5.99 19.12 -1.02
CA LYS A 119 -7.05 19.36 -0.03
C LYS A 119 -8.41 19.61 -0.69
N ASN A 120 -8.71 18.88 -1.76
CA ASN A 120 -9.94 19.08 -2.49
C ASN A 120 -11.15 18.75 -1.60
N GLY A 121 -12.09 19.70 -1.50
CA GLY A 121 -13.27 19.48 -0.65
C GLY A 121 -14.17 18.35 -1.15
N GLY A 122 -14.85 17.69 -0.22
CA GLY A 122 -15.93 16.75 -0.52
C GLY A 122 -15.42 15.34 -0.80
N LYS A 123 -15.84 14.74 -1.93
CA LYS A 123 -15.40 13.39 -2.36
C LYS A 123 -14.47 13.45 -3.57
N LYS A 124 -13.95 14.64 -3.88
CA LYS A 124 -13.09 14.85 -5.04
C LYS A 124 -11.75 14.16 -4.80
N ASN A 125 -11.17 13.60 -5.85
CA ASN A 125 -9.88 12.94 -5.74
C ASN A 125 -8.79 13.93 -5.31
N GLU A 126 -7.84 13.44 -4.52
CA GLU A 126 -6.60 14.16 -4.23
C GLU A 126 -5.52 13.75 -5.22
N LYS A 127 -4.65 14.70 -5.58
CA LYS A 127 -3.51 14.43 -6.46
C LYS A 127 -2.31 15.28 -6.07
N ILE A 128 -1.14 14.63 -6.01
CA ILE A 128 0.17 15.25 -5.85
C ILE A 128 1.07 14.76 -6.99
N THR A 129 1.96 15.63 -7.49
CA THR A 129 3.03 15.25 -8.41
C THR A 129 4.31 15.90 -7.94
N ALA A 130 5.36 15.10 -7.74
CA ALA A 130 6.64 15.57 -7.22
C ALA A 130 7.80 14.81 -7.85
N THR A 131 8.98 15.43 -7.90
CA THR A 131 10.25 14.75 -8.18
C THR A 131 10.91 14.44 -6.85
N LEU A 132 11.27 13.19 -6.64
CA LEU A 132 11.86 12.67 -5.41
C LEU A 132 13.28 12.22 -5.68
N GLU A 133 14.18 12.56 -4.76
CA GLU A 133 15.58 12.15 -4.77
C GLU A 133 15.76 10.83 -4.00
N PRO A 134 16.75 10.01 -4.37
CA PRO A 134 17.11 8.81 -3.61
C PRO A 134 17.65 9.14 -2.21
N ASP A 135 17.94 8.10 -1.43
CA ASP A 135 18.51 8.18 -0.06
C ASP A 135 17.65 8.98 0.95
N THR A 136 16.39 9.25 0.61
CA THR A 136 15.42 9.92 1.48
C THR A 136 14.22 9.01 1.70
N THR A 137 13.84 8.83 2.97
CA THR A 137 12.55 8.23 3.31
C THR A 137 11.45 9.27 3.18
N TYR A 138 10.45 8.99 2.35
CA TYR A 138 9.28 9.82 2.17
C TYR A 138 8.08 9.23 2.89
N TYR A 139 7.18 10.11 3.30
CA TYR A 139 5.92 9.78 3.94
C TYR A 139 4.77 10.36 3.14
N LEU A 140 3.70 9.56 3.00
CA LEU A 140 2.37 10.09 2.73
C LEU A 140 1.60 10.13 4.02
N GLN A 141 0.86 11.21 4.22
CA GLN A 141 -0.12 11.33 5.28
C GLN A 141 -1.50 11.53 4.64
N VAL A 142 -2.45 10.66 4.99
CA VAL A 142 -3.87 10.87 4.66
C VAL A 142 -4.59 11.31 5.92
N GLN A 143 -5.30 12.44 5.84
CA GLN A 143 -5.97 13.03 7.00
C GLN A 143 -7.48 13.21 6.73
N PRO A 144 -8.37 12.42 7.37
CA PRO A 144 -9.81 12.61 7.29
C PRO A 144 -10.23 13.95 7.89
N ARG A 145 -11.24 14.58 7.29
CA ARG A 145 -11.77 15.84 7.82
C ARG A 145 -12.83 15.68 8.89
N ASN A 146 -13.65 14.61 8.92
CA ASN A 146 -14.72 14.44 9.93
C ASN A 146 -15.44 13.08 9.96
N LYS A 147 -15.15 12.13 9.06
CA LYS A 147 -15.88 10.87 8.90
C LYS A 147 -14.92 9.71 8.64
N THR A 148 -15.40 8.48 8.85
CA THR A 148 -14.77 7.30 8.25
C THR A 148 -14.96 7.33 6.74
N ILE A 149 -13.87 7.07 6.03
CA ILE A 149 -13.69 7.25 4.60
C ILE A 149 -13.12 5.96 4.08
N LYS A 150 -13.79 5.33 3.11
CA LYS A 150 -13.12 4.34 2.27
C LYS A 150 -12.38 5.09 1.18
N MET A 151 -11.19 4.62 0.86
CA MET A 151 -10.31 5.22 -0.13
C MET A 151 -9.57 4.14 -0.91
N LEU A 152 -9.09 4.57 -2.07
CA LEU A 152 -8.08 3.86 -2.83
C LEU A 152 -6.87 4.79 -2.96
N ILE A 153 -5.72 4.38 -2.42
CA ILE A 153 -4.45 5.08 -2.62
C ILE A 153 -3.69 4.43 -3.78
N ILE A 154 -3.17 5.27 -4.67
CA ILE A 154 -2.33 4.86 -5.79
C ILE A 154 -1.08 5.73 -5.81
N ILE A 155 0.08 5.11 -5.86
CA ILE A 155 1.37 5.77 -6.08
C ILE A 155 1.96 5.19 -7.36
N SER A 156 2.26 6.04 -8.33
CA SER A 156 2.84 5.63 -9.60
C SER A 156 4.12 6.42 -9.86
N VAL A 157 5.18 5.74 -10.28
CA VAL A 157 6.37 6.35 -10.86
C VAL A 157 6.09 6.64 -12.34
N TRP A 158 6.39 7.86 -12.79
CA TRP A 158 6.37 8.18 -14.21
C TRP A 158 7.62 7.61 -14.85
N ILE A 159 7.45 6.67 -15.78
CA ILE A 159 8.50 6.32 -16.72
C ILE A 159 8.49 7.43 -17.79
N LEU A 160 9.60 8.14 -17.93
CA LEU A 160 9.81 8.96 -19.12
C LEU A 160 9.95 7.99 -20.29
N GLU A 161 8.91 7.86 -21.11
CA GLU A 161 9.08 7.25 -22.43
C GLU A 161 10.20 8.04 -23.12
N LYS A 162 11.30 7.35 -23.46
CA LYS A 162 12.33 7.94 -24.30
C LYS A 162 11.64 8.40 -25.57
N GLN A 163 11.58 9.70 -25.78
CA GLN A 163 11.24 10.28 -27.08
C GLN A 163 12.15 9.58 -28.10
N GLN A 164 11.58 8.77 -28.98
CA GLN A 164 12.32 8.27 -30.13
C GLN A 164 12.69 9.50 -30.97
N ILE A 165 13.95 9.89 -30.92
CA ILE A 165 14.51 10.77 -31.93
C ILE A 165 14.58 9.93 -33.19
N ILE A 166 13.63 10.14 -34.10
CA ILE A 166 13.74 9.70 -35.48
C ILE A 166 14.80 10.60 -36.09
N LEU A 167 15.97 10.02 -36.42
CA LEU A 167 16.96 10.61 -37.32
C LEU A 167 16.57 10.31 -38.77
#